data_AF-A0A2W7NU25-F1
#
_entry.id   AF-A0A2W7NU25-F1
#
_cell.length_a   1.000
_cell.length_b   1.000
_cell.length_c   1.000
_cell.angle_alpha   90.00
_cell.angle_beta   90.00
_cell.angle_gamma   90.00
#
_symmetry.space_group_name_H-M   'P 1'
#
loop_
_entity.id
_entity.type
_entity.pdbx_description
1 polymer ?
#
loop_
_entity_poly.entity_id
_entity_poly.type
_entity_poly.pdbx_seq_one_letter_code
_entity_poly.pdbx_strand_id
1 'polypeptide(L)'
;MKPKILLLFFFFLRFAVAQVYLPASPGEIIHHTHYSLAYAEEHEQPYWVTYTLTKEQVNGTVSRSDQFRPDPAVSTESAQLADYKASGYDRGHICPAADMKISSQAMSESFFLSNMSPQNPSFNRGVWNKLEEYVRQIANTFHTIHVVTGPIFCDNLGTIGANHVTIPGYFYKVIYIPEPQTMLGFVIPNQPGKQKLYQYTLTIDSIETLTGIDFFPQLDTTLQASLEATIPNESAIISPASVQPEHALAHPFSNKSSSVSANACVGSNVIEAIPASQCLGIAKSTGQRCKSKTTNPNGYCNAHQSQVP
;
A
#
# COMPACT_ATOMS: atom_id res chain seq x y z
N MET A 1 47.40 -32.81 -35.34
CA MET A 1 46.01 -32.29 -35.32
C MET A 1 45.78 -31.64 -33.96
N LYS A 2 45.48 -30.33 -33.91
CA LYS A 2 45.18 -29.61 -32.64
C LYS A 2 43.68 -29.74 -32.36
N PRO A 3 43.25 -30.13 -31.14
CA PRO A 3 41.83 -30.20 -30.82
C PRO A 3 41.29 -28.77 -30.64
N LYS A 4 40.22 -28.44 -31.35
CA LYS A 4 39.47 -27.19 -31.15
C LYS A 4 38.50 -27.42 -29.99
N ILE A 5 38.73 -26.75 -28.86
CA ILE A 5 37.78 -26.70 -27.75
C ILE A 5 36.71 -25.68 -28.13
N LEU A 6 35.50 -26.16 -28.40
CA LEU A 6 34.32 -25.34 -28.64
C LEU A 6 33.78 -24.88 -27.28
N LEU A 7 34.01 -23.61 -26.91
CA LEU A 7 33.40 -23.00 -25.73
C LEU A 7 31.90 -22.78 -26.02
N LEU A 8 31.04 -23.64 -25.46
CA LEU A 8 29.59 -23.40 -25.42
C LEU A 8 29.31 -22.35 -24.34
N PHE A 9 28.99 -21.12 -24.77
CA PHE A 9 28.39 -20.12 -23.91
C PHE A 9 26.94 -20.54 -23.62
N PHE A 10 26.70 -21.10 -22.44
CA PHE A 10 25.34 -21.28 -21.92
C PHE A 10 24.75 -19.91 -21.60
N PHE A 11 23.99 -19.37 -22.54
CA PHE A 11 23.13 -18.21 -22.31
C PHE A 11 21.99 -18.67 -21.38
N PHE A 12 22.17 -18.49 -20.08
CA PHE A 12 21.07 -18.64 -19.13
C PHE A 12 20.07 -17.51 -19.42
N LEU A 13 19.01 -17.83 -20.16
CA LEU A 13 17.83 -16.97 -20.26
C LEU A 13 17.27 -16.84 -18.84
N ARG A 14 17.61 -15.75 -18.14
CA ARG A 14 16.93 -15.39 -16.90
C ARG A 14 15.52 -14.96 -17.30
N PHE A 15 14.56 -15.87 -17.21
CA PHE A 15 13.16 -15.47 -17.14
C PHE A 15 13.00 -14.68 -15.84
N ALA A 16 12.94 -13.35 -15.95
CA ALA A 16 12.57 -12.50 -14.83
C ALA A 16 11.10 -12.80 -14.53
N VAL A 17 10.86 -13.65 -13.52
CA VAL A 17 9.53 -13.73 -12.91
C VAL A 17 9.27 -12.36 -12.33
N ALA A 18 8.16 -11.72 -12.72
CA ALA A 18 7.77 -10.45 -12.15
C ALA A 18 7.60 -10.63 -10.64
N GLN A 19 8.38 -9.91 -9.84
CA GLN A 19 8.27 -9.94 -8.39
C GLN A 19 6.87 -9.47 -7.99
N VAL A 20 6.16 -10.29 -7.22
CA VAL A 20 4.88 -9.93 -6.63
C VAL A 20 5.15 -9.43 -5.21
N TYR A 21 4.58 -8.28 -4.87
CA TYR A 21 4.64 -7.70 -3.52
C TYR A 21 3.27 -7.87 -2.85
N LEU A 22 3.20 -8.84 -1.93
CA LEU A 22 2.02 -9.11 -1.12
C LEU A 22 2.22 -8.50 0.26
N PRO A 23 1.41 -7.52 0.68
CA PRO A 23 1.44 -7.01 2.03
C PRO A 23 1.17 -8.13 3.06
N ALA A 24 1.77 -8.03 4.24
CA ALA A 24 1.45 -8.94 5.34
C ALA A 24 0.31 -8.35 6.19
N SER A 25 -0.82 -9.06 6.24
CA SER A 25 -1.99 -8.70 7.07
C SER A 25 -2.82 -9.93 7.43
N PRO A 26 -3.78 -9.80 8.35
CA PRO A 26 -4.91 -10.72 8.46
C PRO A 26 -5.79 -10.70 7.19
N GLY A 27 -6.67 -11.69 7.05
CA GLY A 27 -7.68 -11.75 5.98
C GLY A 27 -7.42 -12.82 4.92
N GLU A 28 -8.46 -13.15 4.15
CA GLU A 28 -8.38 -14.07 3.01
C GLU A 28 -7.68 -13.37 1.83
N ILE A 29 -6.59 -13.95 1.34
CA ILE A 29 -5.90 -13.41 0.14
C ILE A 29 -6.58 -13.96 -1.11
N ILE A 30 -7.08 -13.05 -1.94
CA ILE A 30 -7.77 -13.35 -3.20
C ILE A 30 -6.93 -12.81 -4.36
N HIS A 31 -6.74 -13.65 -5.37
CA HIS A 31 -5.95 -13.33 -6.56
C HIS A 31 -6.85 -13.16 -7.79
N HIS A 32 -6.70 -12.02 -8.45
CA HIS A 32 -7.31 -11.70 -9.74
C HIS A 32 -6.20 -11.52 -10.80
N THR A 33 -6.56 -11.26 -12.06
CA THR A 33 -5.62 -11.28 -13.20
C THR A 33 -4.44 -10.32 -13.05
N HIS A 34 -4.67 -9.13 -12.50
CA HIS A 34 -3.66 -8.06 -12.40
C HIS A 34 -3.61 -7.36 -11.04
N TYR A 35 -4.37 -7.85 -10.07
CA TYR A 35 -4.34 -7.36 -8.71
C TYR A 35 -4.61 -8.51 -7.74
N SER A 36 -4.23 -8.32 -6.48
CA SER A 36 -4.62 -9.21 -5.39
C SER A 36 -5.12 -8.37 -4.23
N LEU A 37 -5.95 -8.94 -3.37
CA LEU A 37 -6.47 -8.25 -2.20
C LEU A 37 -6.48 -9.17 -0.98
N ALA A 38 -6.43 -8.59 0.22
CA ALA A 38 -6.80 -9.27 1.45
C ALA A 38 -8.20 -8.80 1.87
N TYR A 39 -9.17 -9.72 1.86
CA TYR A 39 -10.55 -9.42 2.20
C TYR A 39 -10.76 -9.37 3.71
N ALA A 40 -11.45 -8.32 4.17
CA ALA A 40 -11.84 -8.11 5.57
C ALA A 40 -13.35 -8.33 5.69
N GLU A 41 -13.73 -9.53 6.11
CA GLU A 41 -15.12 -9.96 6.23
C GLU A 41 -15.95 -8.97 7.07
N GLU A 42 -15.41 -8.52 8.20
CA GLU A 42 -16.10 -7.63 9.12
C GLU A 42 -16.40 -6.23 8.54
N HIS A 43 -15.78 -5.89 7.41
CA HIS A 43 -15.95 -4.61 6.73
C HIS A 43 -16.60 -4.74 5.36
N GLU A 44 -16.78 -5.96 4.85
CA GLU A 44 -17.25 -6.27 3.50
C GLU A 44 -16.38 -5.61 2.40
N GLN A 45 -15.08 -5.43 2.68
CA GLN A 45 -14.13 -4.61 1.92
C GLN A 45 -12.72 -5.19 2.04
N PRO A 46 -11.76 -4.79 1.19
CA PRO A 46 -10.39 -5.24 1.35
C PRO A 46 -9.67 -4.43 2.44
N TYR A 47 -8.80 -5.06 3.24
CA TYR A 47 -7.79 -4.31 4.02
C TYR A 47 -6.82 -3.60 3.08
N TRP A 48 -6.40 -4.32 2.03
CA TRP A 48 -5.52 -3.80 0.99
C TRP A 48 -5.84 -4.46 -0.35
N VAL A 49 -5.52 -3.73 -1.41
CA VAL A 49 -5.39 -4.22 -2.78
C VAL A 49 -3.98 -3.86 -3.26
N THR A 50 -3.27 -4.83 -3.82
CA THR A 50 -1.93 -4.66 -4.40
C THR A 50 -1.95 -4.95 -5.89
N TYR A 51 -1.25 -4.13 -6.66
CA TYR A 51 -1.09 -4.32 -8.09
C TYR A 51 0.21 -3.69 -8.60
N THR A 52 0.75 -4.27 -9.67
CA THR A 52 1.82 -3.65 -10.46
C THR A 52 1.17 -2.80 -11.54
N LEU A 53 1.65 -1.56 -11.69
CA LEU A 53 1.23 -0.65 -12.74
C LEU A 53 2.43 -0.30 -13.63
N THR A 54 2.38 -0.74 -14.88
CA THR A 54 3.37 -0.40 -15.90
C THR A 54 2.86 0.69 -16.84
N LYS A 55 3.79 1.33 -17.53
CA LYS A 55 3.49 2.28 -18.62
C LYS A 55 2.57 1.66 -19.67
N GLU A 56 2.76 0.38 -20.01
CA GLU A 56 1.92 -0.34 -20.98
C GLU A 56 0.50 -0.51 -20.44
N GLN A 57 0.35 -0.85 -19.15
CA GLN A 57 -0.96 -0.93 -18.48
C GLN A 57 -1.73 0.39 -18.56
N VAL A 58 -1.06 1.51 -18.26
CA VAL A 58 -1.65 2.86 -18.34
C VAL A 58 -2.12 3.19 -19.76
N ASN A 59 -1.35 2.81 -20.77
CA ASN A 59 -1.61 3.11 -22.17
C ASN A 59 -2.49 2.06 -22.90
N GLY A 60 -3.04 1.09 -22.16
CA GLY A 60 -3.97 0.11 -22.69
C GLY A 60 -5.23 0.74 -23.28
N THR A 61 -5.93 0.00 -24.13
CA THR A 61 -7.07 0.48 -24.93
C THR A 61 -8.41 -0.16 -24.56
N VAL A 62 -8.43 -1.12 -23.63
CA VAL A 62 -9.67 -1.75 -23.16
C VAL A 62 -10.58 -0.70 -22.51
N SER A 63 -11.83 -0.67 -22.95
CA SER A 63 -12.87 0.22 -22.41
C SER A 63 -13.40 -0.27 -21.07
N ARG A 64 -13.87 0.67 -20.24
CA ARG A 64 -14.59 0.36 -18.99
C ARG A 64 -15.78 -0.55 -19.25
N SER A 65 -15.97 -1.55 -18.39
CA SER A 65 -17.05 -2.54 -18.50
C SER A 65 -18.33 -2.14 -17.76
N ASP A 66 -18.20 -1.44 -16.62
CA ASP A 66 -19.30 -1.01 -15.74
C ASP A 66 -20.10 -2.18 -15.13
N GLN A 67 -19.52 -3.38 -15.14
CA GLN A 67 -20.16 -4.63 -14.72
C GLN A 67 -19.97 -4.91 -13.22
N PHE A 68 -20.46 -4.01 -12.37
CA PHE A 68 -20.43 -4.20 -10.91
C PHE A 68 -21.16 -5.47 -10.48
N ARG A 69 -20.50 -6.33 -9.70
CA ARG A 69 -21.07 -7.60 -9.23
C ARG A 69 -20.32 -8.14 -8.01
N PRO A 70 -20.95 -9.00 -7.19
CA PRO A 70 -20.25 -9.73 -6.13
C PRO A 70 -19.04 -10.48 -6.67
N ASP A 71 -18.00 -10.57 -5.85
CA ASP A 71 -16.80 -11.36 -6.15
C ASP A 71 -17.06 -12.85 -5.85
N PRO A 72 -17.04 -13.74 -6.85
CA PRO A 72 -17.21 -15.17 -6.62
C PRO A 72 -15.99 -15.83 -5.95
N ALA A 73 -14.86 -15.13 -5.82
CA ALA A 73 -13.65 -15.65 -5.20
C ALA A 73 -13.56 -15.38 -3.70
N VAL A 74 -14.49 -14.60 -3.12
CA VAL A 74 -14.62 -14.44 -1.67
C VAL A 74 -15.28 -15.69 -1.10
N SER A 75 -14.65 -16.33 -0.10
CA SER A 75 -15.09 -17.63 0.43
C SER A 75 -16.45 -17.60 1.14
N THR A 76 -16.81 -16.45 1.68
CA THR A 76 -18.09 -16.13 2.32
C THR A 76 -19.05 -15.54 1.29
N GLU A 77 -19.42 -14.28 1.44
CA GLU A 77 -20.05 -13.44 0.43
C GLU A 77 -19.34 -12.09 0.44
N SER A 78 -19.45 -11.34 -0.66
CA SER A 78 -19.05 -9.94 -0.67
C SER A 78 -20.27 -9.04 -0.68
N ALA A 79 -20.04 -7.76 -0.36
CA ALA A 79 -20.99 -6.68 -0.55
C ALA A 79 -21.80 -6.82 -1.85
N GLN A 80 -23.05 -6.39 -1.80
CA GLN A 80 -24.02 -6.49 -2.88
C GLN A 80 -24.32 -5.11 -3.47
N LEU A 81 -24.82 -5.08 -4.71
CA LEU A 81 -25.27 -3.82 -5.33
C LEU A 81 -26.38 -3.12 -4.53
N ALA A 82 -27.19 -3.91 -3.82
CA ALA A 82 -28.25 -3.39 -2.96
C ALA A 82 -27.71 -2.56 -1.79
N ASP A 83 -26.52 -2.87 -1.28
CA ASP A 83 -25.93 -2.17 -0.13
C ASP A 83 -25.59 -0.71 -0.46
N TYR A 84 -25.15 -0.47 -1.70
CA TYR A 84 -24.80 0.86 -2.19
C TYR A 84 -26.00 1.68 -2.67
N LYS A 85 -27.13 1.02 -2.96
CA LYS A 85 -28.31 1.69 -3.54
C LYS A 85 -28.88 2.70 -2.55
N ALA A 86 -28.99 3.96 -3.00
CA ALA A 86 -29.51 5.08 -2.20
C ALA A 86 -28.76 5.34 -0.87
N SER A 87 -27.53 4.82 -0.72
CA SER A 87 -26.69 5.05 0.46
C SER A 87 -26.10 6.46 0.56
N GLY A 88 -26.03 7.18 -0.57
CA GLY A 88 -25.32 8.45 -0.69
C GLY A 88 -23.82 8.31 -0.99
N TYR A 89 -23.29 7.09 -1.03
CA TYR A 89 -21.89 6.79 -1.34
C TYR A 89 -21.72 6.21 -2.74
N ASP A 90 -20.60 6.53 -3.38
CA ASP A 90 -20.18 5.90 -4.63
C ASP A 90 -19.62 4.49 -4.35
N ARG A 91 -19.74 3.60 -5.35
CA ARG A 91 -18.95 2.36 -5.45
C ARG A 91 -17.53 2.74 -5.88
N GLY A 92 -16.74 3.20 -4.92
CA GLY A 92 -15.38 3.68 -5.16
C GLY A 92 -14.43 2.53 -5.38
N HIS A 93 -13.69 2.53 -6.48
CA HIS A 93 -12.69 1.49 -6.72
C HIS A 93 -11.51 1.66 -5.75
N ILE A 94 -10.98 0.55 -5.25
CA ILE A 94 -9.71 0.53 -4.54
C ILE A 94 -8.56 0.40 -5.55
N CYS A 95 -8.61 -0.65 -6.39
CA CYS A 95 -7.83 -0.75 -7.62
C CYS A 95 -8.62 -0.16 -8.81
N PRO A 96 -8.15 0.92 -9.46
CA PRO A 96 -8.92 1.63 -10.48
C PRO A 96 -9.11 0.84 -11.78
N ALA A 97 -10.30 0.91 -12.38
CA ALA A 97 -10.54 0.34 -13.70
C ALA A 97 -9.61 0.92 -14.79
N ALA A 98 -9.23 2.20 -14.66
CA ALA A 98 -8.31 2.87 -15.58
C ALA A 98 -6.87 2.30 -15.56
N ASP A 99 -6.54 1.52 -14.54
CA ASP A 99 -5.23 0.86 -14.39
C ASP A 99 -5.26 -0.57 -14.99
N MET A 100 -6.43 -1.05 -15.44
CA MET A 100 -6.66 -2.41 -15.96
C MET A 100 -6.92 -2.48 -17.47
N LYS A 101 -6.45 -1.46 -18.22
CA LYS A 101 -6.81 -1.26 -19.64
C LYS A 101 -6.12 -2.19 -20.65
N ILE A 102 -5.28 -3.13 -20.20
CA ILE A 102 -4.60 -4.09 -21.10
C ILE A 102 -5.28 -5.45 -21.18
N SER A 103 -6.25 -5.73 -20.30
CA SER A 103 -6.93 -7.02 -20.23
C SER A 103 -8.42 -6.82 -19.98
N SER A 104 -9.26 -7.31 -20.89
CA SER A 104 -10.71 -7.29 -20.71
C SER A 104 -11.16 -8.07 -19.47
N GLN A 105 -10.43 -9.13 -19.12
CA GLN A 105 -10.68 -9.89 -17.91
C GLN A 105 -10.36 -9.03 -16.68
N ALA A 106 -9.15 -8.48 -16.57
CA ALA A 106 -8.77 -7.62 -15.43
C ALA A 106 -9.68 -6.38 -15.31
N MET A 107 -10.06 -5.79 -16.45
CA MET A 107 -11.05 -4.72 -16.50
C MET A 107 -12.38 -5.16 -15.90
N SER A 108 -12.91 -6.32 -16.28
CA SER A 108 -14.15 -6.86 -15.71
C SER A 108 -14.02 -7.19 -14.23
N GLU A 109 -12.91 -7.78 -13.80
CA GLU A 109 -12.61 -8.13 -12.41
C GLU A 109 -12.45 -6.88 -11.53
N SER A 110 -12.00 -5.74 -12.07
CA SER A 110 -11.92 -4.48 -11.30
C SER A 110 -13.28 -3.97 -10.80
N PHE A 111 -14.39 -4.47 -11.36
CA PHE A 111 -15.75 -4.15 -10.94
C PHE A 111 -16.34 -5.13 -9.91
N PHE A 112 -15.54 -6.08 -9.41
CA PHE A 112 -15.97 -6.88 -8.27
C PHE A 112 -16.17 -6.01 -7.03
N LEU A 113 -17.21 -6.31 -6.25
CA LEU A 113 -17.56 -5.54 -5.05
C LEU A 113 -16.56 -5.74 -3.90
N SER A 114 -15.74 -6.80 -3.93
CA SER A 114 -14.54 -6.96 -3.09
C SER A 114 -13.46 -5.91 -3.36
N ASN A 115 -13.48 -5.24 -4.52
CA ASN A 115 -12.60 -4.13 -4.90
C ASN A 115 -13.30 -2.77 -4.76
N MET A 116 -14.46 -2.71 -4.10
CA MET A 116 -15.21 -1.48 -3.87
C MET A 116 -15.16 -1.05 -2.42
N SER A 117 -15.34 0.25 -2.21
CA SER A 117 -15.55 0.84 -0.89
C SER A 117 -16.53 2.01 -0.95
N PRO A 118 -17.33 2.27 0.11
CA PRO A 118 -18.18 3.45 0.20
C PRO A 118 -17.35 4.74 0.22
N GLN A 119 -17.24 5.38 -0.93
CA GLN A 119 -16.52 6.64 -1.07
C GLN A 119 -17.48 7.82 -1.16
N ASN A 120 -17.20 8.89 -0.42
CA ASN A 120 -17.93 10.14 -0.55
C ASN A 120 -17.82 10.62 -2.01
N PRO A 121 -18.93 11.03 -2.67
CA PRO A 121 -18.88 11.38 -4.09
C PRO A 121 -17.89 12.49 -4.45
N SER A 122 -17.70 13.48 -3.58
CA SER A 122 -16.71 14.56 -3.77
C SER A 122 -15.27 14.11 -3.50
N PHE A 123 -15.08 13.09 -2.67
CA PHE A 123 -13.80 12.44 -2.47
C PHE A 123 -13.40 11.64 -3.73
N ASN A 124 -14.25 10.68 -4.12
CA ASN A 124 -14.02 9.74 -5.22
C ASN A 124 -13.73 10.49 -6.54
N ARG A 125 -14.66 11.35 -6.93
CA ARG A 125 -14.61 12.10 -8.20
C ARG A 125 -13.65 13.29 -8.15
N GLY A 126 -13.11 13.60 -6.97
CA GLY A 126 -12.28 14.76 -6.70
C GLY A 126 -10.84 14.37 -6.41
N VAL A 127 -10.47 14.42 -5.14
CA VAL A 127 -9.07 14.24 -4.70
C VAL A 127 -8.56 12.82 -4.96
N TRP A 128 -9.42 11.81 -4.86
CA TRP A 128 -9.02 10.42 -5.10
C TRP A 128 -8.71 10.17 -6.57
N ASN A 129 -9.60 10.57 -7.49
CA ASN A 129 -9.31 10.50 -8.93
C ASN A 129 -8.03 11.29 -9.31
N LYS A 130 -7.80 12.47 -8.72
CA LYS A 130 -6.55 13.22 -8.93
C LYS A 130 -5.31 12.44 -8.47
N LEU A 131 -5.40 11.73 -7.35
CA LEU A 131 -4.31 10.87 -6.88
C LEU A 131 -4.10 9.69 -7.83
N GLU A 132 -5.16 9.05 -8.31
CA GLU A 132 -5.07 7.97 -9.30
C GLU A 132 -4.43 8.45 -10.63
N GLU A 133 -4.80 9.64 -11.10
CA GLU A 133 -4.16 10.27 -12.26
C GLU A 133 -2.67 10.51 -12.02
N TYR A 134 -2.30 10.98 -10.83
CA TYR A 134 -0.92 11.19 -10.45
C TYR A 134 -0.13 9.88 -10.39
N VAL A 135 -0.68 8.80 -9.85
CA VAL A 135 -0.05 7.47 -9.84
C VAL A 135 0.20 6.96 -11.26
N ARG A 136 -0.74 7.16 -12.20
CA ARG A 136 -0.52 6.84 -13.62
C ARG A 136 0.56 7.69 -14.27
N GLN A 137 0.72 8.96 -13.87
CA GLN A 137 1.84 9.79 -14.32
C GLN A 137 3.18 9.25 -13.83
N ILE A 138 3.27 8.85 -12.56
CA ILE A 138 4.46 8.19 -12.00
C ILE A 138 4.79 6.93 -12.80
N ALA A 139 3.83 6.06 -13.08
CA ALA A 139 4.05 4.84 -13.87
C ALA A 139 4.55 5.13 -15.30
N ASN A 140 4.03 6.18 -15.95
CA ASN A 140 4.52 6.61 -17.27
C ASN A 140 5.96 7.12 -17.24
N THR A 141 6.38 7.74 -16.14
CA THR A 141 7.73 8.30 -15.93
C THR A 141 8.75 7.22 -15.55
N PHE A 142 8.40 6.34 -14.61
CA PHE A 142 9.31 5.34 -14.03
C PHE A 142 9.11 3.93 -14.60
N HIS A 143 8.26 3.79 -15.63
CA HIS A 143 7.93 2.56 -16.36
C HIS A 143 7.17 1.50 -15.58
N THR A 144 7.57 1.19 -14.35
CA THR A 144 6.94 0.18 -13.50
C THR A 144 6.92 0.68 -12.06
N ILE A 145 5.74 0.63 -11.44
CA ILE A 145 5.56 0.88 -10.02
C ILE A 145 4.69 -0.23 -9.39
N HIS A 146 4.81 -0.38 -8.08
CA HIS A 146 3.97 -1.28 -7.30
C HIS A 146 3.11 -0.44 -6.35
N VAL A 147 1.81 -0.69 -6.34
CA VAL A 147 0.84 0.10 -5.59
C VAL A 147 0.14 -0.81 -4.59
N VAL A 148 0.12 -0.40 -3.33
CA VAL A 148 -0.74 -0.98 -2.29
C VAL A 148 -1.70 0.10 -1.82
N THR A 149 -2.99 -0.19 -1.78
CA THR A 149 -4.01 0.82 -1.50
C THR A 149 -5.23 0.20 -0.82
N GLY A 150 -5.91 0.97 0.00
CA GLY A 150 -7.03 0.45 0.77
C GLY A 150 -7.74 1.50 1.61
N PRO A 151 -8.88 1.14 2.19
CA PRO A 151 -9.54 1.92 3.24
C PRO A 151 -8.76 1.85 4.56
N ILE A 152 -8.99 2.84 5.43
CA ILE A 152 -8.65 2.78 6.86
C ILE A 152 -9.96 2.94 7.64
N PHE A 153 -10.26 1.94 8.48
CA PHE A 153 -11.56 1.82 9.15
C PHE A 153 -11.67 2.52 10.51
N CYS A 154 -10.60 3.17 10.99
CA CYS A 154 -10.72 4.05 12.14
C CYS A 154 -11.45 5.34 11.80
N ASP A 155 -12.11 5.91 12.81
CA ASP A 155 -13.06 7.02 12.66
C ASP A 155 -14.09 6.77 11.54
N ASN A 156 -14.55 5.52 11.40
CA ASN A 156 -15.56 5.17 10.38
C ASN A 156 -16.85 5.98 10.56
N LEU A 157 -17.53 6.17 9.44
CA LEU A 157 -18.71 7.04 9.35
C LEU A 157 -20.02 6.24 9.43
N GLY A 158 -19.97 5.06 10.04
CA GLY A 158 -21.07 4.11 10.11
C GLY A 158 -21.00 3.03 9.03
N THR A 159 -22.15 2.48 8.66
CA THR A 159 -22.27 1.39 7.68
C THR A 159 -23.38 1.66 6.66
N ILE A 160 -23.31 1.05 5.48
CA ILE A 160 -24.36 1.06 4.46
C ILE A 160 -24.91 -0.34 4.22
N GLY A 161 -26.15 -0.41 3.71
CA GLY A 161 -26.72 -1.67 3.25
C GLY A 161 -27.12 -2.66 4.35
N ALA A 162 -27.60 -3.82 3.91
CA ALA A 162 -28.01 -4.91 4.81
C ALA A 162 -26.80 -5.72 5.28
N ASN A 163 -25.73 -5.76 4.47
CA ASN A 163 -24.47 -6.42 4.83
C ASN A 163 -23.56 -5.55 5.71
N HIS A 164 -24.03 -4.38 6.16
CA HIS A 164 -23.28 -3.49 7.06
C HIS A 164 -21.89 -3.09 6.53
N VAL A 165 -21.77 -2.84 5.23
CA VAL A 165 -20.53 -2.41 4.59
C VAL A 165 -20.02 -1.13 5.28
N THR A 166 -18.84 -1.20 5.89
CA THR A 166 -18.30 -0.11 6.70
C THR A 166 -18.01 1.11 5.82
N ILE A 167 -18.29 2.33 6.29
CA ILE A 167 -17.87 3.55 5.60
C ILE A 167 -16.51 3.98 6.17
N PRO A 168 -15.38 3.85 5.43
CA PRO A 168 -14.07 4.17 5.97
C PRO A 168 -13.94 5.65 6.33
N GLY A 169 -13.18 5.95 7.39
CA GLY A 169 -12.83 7.33 7.73
C GLY A 169 -11.77 7.91 6.79
N TYR A 170 -10.87 7.07 6.29
CA TYR A 170 -9.76 7.46 5.41
C TYR A 170 -9.49 6.38 4.35
N PHE A 171 -8.68 6.76 3.36
CA PHE A 171 -8.08 5.85 2.40
C PHE A 171 -6.59 6.12 2.30
N TYR A 172 -5.82 5.08 2.02
CA TYR A 172 -4.40 5.19 1.78
C TYR A 172 -3.99 4.67 0.41
N LYS A 173 -2.87 5.19 -0.10
CA LYS A 173 -2.18 4.65 -1.26
C LYS A 173 -0.68 4.76 -1.03
N VAL A 174 -0.01 3.62 -1.07
CA VAL A 174 1.43 3.47 -0.95
C VAL A 174 1.98 3.02 -2.30
N ILE A 175 3.00 3.70 -2.78
CA ILE A 175 3.61 3.49 -4.09
C ILE A 175 5.09 3.17 -3.88
N TYR A 176 5.55 2.03 -4.37
CA TYR A 176 6.96 1.70 -4.46
C TYR A 176 7.44 1.81 -5.91
N ILE A 177 8.53 2.54 -6.09
CA ILE A 177 9.21 2.77 -7.36
C ILE A 177 10.56 2.04 -7.28
N PRO A 178 10.73 0.88 -7.94
CA PRO A 178 11.96 0.09 -7.84
C PRO A 178 13.22 0.81 -8.32
N GLU A 179 13.08 1.69 -9.32
CA GLU A 179 14.15 2.53 -9.85
C GLU A 179 13.61 3.97 -9.89
N PRO A 180 14.05 4.88 -9.00
CA PRO A 180 15.34 4.89 -8.29
C PRO A 180 15.31 4.38 -6.83
N GLN A 181 14.42 3.44 -6.48
CA GLN A 181 14.16 3.02 -5.09
C GLN A 181 13.56 4.16 -4.26
N THR A 182 12.28 4.40 -4.43
CA THR A 182 11.55 5.45 -3.71
C THR A 182 10.18 4.95 -3.32
N MET A 183 9.71 5.34 -2.13
CA MET A 183 8.35 5.09 -1.68
C MET A 183 7.60 6.39 -1.44
N LEU A 184 6.32 6.40 -1.75
CA LEU A 184 5.43 7.54 -1.52
C LEU A 184 4.10 7.05 -0.95
N GLY A 185 3.73 7.58 0.22
CA GLY A 185 2.49 7.25 0.91
C GLY A 185 1.54 8.43 1.00
N PHE A 186 0.25 8.18 0.80
CA PHE A 186 -0.83 9.16 0.97
C PHE A 186 -1.88 8.61 1.93
N VAL A 187 -2.43 9.49 2.78
CA VAL A 187 -3.64 9.21 3.57
C VAL A 187 -4.60 10.37 3.43
N ILE A 188 -5.81 10.09 2.94
CA ILE A 188 -6.81 11.11 2.62
C ILE A 188 -8.13 10.76 3.32
N PRO A 189 -8.75 11.70 4.06
CA PRO A 189 -10.04 11.45 4.69
C PRO A 189 -11.15 11.28 3.65
N ASN A 190 -12.13 10.41 3.94
CA ASN A 190 -13.29 10.10 3.07
C ASN A 190 -14.31 11.26 3.00
N GLN A 191 -13.86 12.43 2.55
CA GLN A 191 -14.62 13.67 2.47
C GLN A 191 -14.06 14.56 1.35
N PRO A 192 -14.72 15.68 0.99
CA PRO A 192 -14.22 16.58 -0.05
C PRO A 192 -12.78 17.04 0.24
N GLY A 193 -11.85 16.72 -0.67
CA GLY A 193 -10.46 17.14 -0.55
C GLY A 193 -10.28 18.64 -0.78
N LYS A 194 -9.58 19.32 0.12
CA LYS A 194 -9.39 20.78 0.10
C LYS A 194 -7.94 21.21 -0.17
N GLN A 195 -7.00 20.29 -0.02
CA GLN A 195 -5.57 20.54 -0.08
C GLN A 195 -4.94 20.06 -1.39
N LYS A 196 -3.69 20.45 -1.64
CA LYS A 196 -2.87 19.87 -2.71
C LYS A 196 -2.52 18.42 -2.35
N LEU A 197 -2.38 17.54 -3.35
CA LEU A 197 -2.13 16.10 -3.12
C LEU A 197 -0.97 15.83 -2.18
N TYR A 198 0.16 16.50 -2.40
CA TYR A 198 1.37 16.27 -1.62
C TYR A 198 1.23 16.65 -0.12
N GLN A 199 0.23 17.46 0.25
CA GLN A 199 -0.07 17.76 1.66
C GLN A 199 -0.71 16.60 2.42
N TYR A 200 -1.20 15.57 1.71
CA TYR A 200 -1.72 14.33 2.29
C TYR A 200 -0.64 13.23 2.43
N THR A 201 0.63 13.56 2.20
CA THR A 201 1.71 12.58 2.30
C THR A 201 2.06 12.27 3.74
N LEU A 202 2.34 10.99 4.01
CA LEU A 202 2.87 10.49 5.26
C LEU A 202 4.03 9.53 4.97
N THR A 203 4.89 9.30 5.97
CA THR A 203 5.87 8.21 5.90
C THR A 203 5.14 6.87 5.85
N ILE A 204 5.74 5.86 5.23
CA ILE A 204 5.12 4.53 5.16
C ILE A 204 5.00 3.94 6.57
N ASP A 205 6.01 4.10 7.43
CA ASP A 205 5.96 3.74 8.86
C ASP A 205 4.69 4.26 9.57
N SER A 206 4.28 5.50 9.25
CA SER A 206 3.08 6.11 9.85
C SER A 206 1.82 5.43 9.33
N ILE A 207 1.79 5.04 8.05
CA ILE A 207 0.65 4.35 7.44
C ILE A 207 0.59 2.91 7.99
N GLU A 208 1.71 2.21 8.11
CA GLU A 208 1.76 0.87 8.72
C GLU A 208 1.28 0.90 10.17
N THR A 209 1.62 1.95 10.92
CA THR A 209 1.09 2.16 12.28
C THR A 209 -0.43 2.34 12.30
N LEU A 210 -1.00 3.01 11.29
CA LEU A 210 -2.44 3.24 11.18
C LEU A 210 -3.20 2.00 10.72
N THR A 211 -2.61 1.17 9.86
CA THR A 211 -3.27 0.03 9.20
C THR A 211 -2.96 -1.32 9.85
N GLY A 212 -1.83 -1.44 10.55
CA GLY A 212 -1.29 -2.72 11.01
C GLY A 212 -0.77 -3.63 9.88
N ILE A 213 -0.49 -3.06 8.70
CA ILE A 213 -0.04 -3.79 7.50
C ILE A 213 1.44 -3.49 7.27
N ASP A 214 2.26 -4.52 7.07
CA ASP A 214 3.60 -4.39 6.49
C ASP A 214 3.45 -4.45 4.97
N PHE A 215 3.74 -3.35 4.28
CA PHE A 215 3.34 -3.18 2.88
C PHE A 215 4.23 -3.92 1.88
N PHE A 216 5.54 -4.00 2.16
CA PHE A 216 6.52 -4.61 1.25
C PHE A 216 7.50 -5.54 1.99
N PRO A 217 7.01 -6.56 2.72
CA PRO A 217 7.84 -7.46 3.54
C PRO A 217 8.85 -8.27 2.72
N GLN A 218 8.70 -8.31 1.39
CA GLN A 218 9.61 -8.99 0.47
C GLN A 218 10.87 -8.18 0.14
N LEU A 219 10.93 -6.89 0.49
CA LEU A 219 12.12 -6.08 0.30
C LEU A 219 13.21 -6.44 1.32
N ASP A 220 14.46 -6.13 0.98
CA ASP A 220 15.55 -6.19 1.97
C ASP A 220 15.21 -5.27 3.14
N THR A 221 15.31 -5.78 4.37
CA THR A 221 14.92 -5.06 5.59
C THR A 221 15.63 -3.72 5.75
N THR A 222 16.88 -3.60 5.29
CA THR A 222 17.63 -2.32 5.37
C THR A 222 17.10 -1.33 4.34
N LEU A 223 16.83 -1.81 3.12
CA LEU A 223 16.22 -0.99 2.09
C LEU A 223 14.81 -0.53 2.51
N GLN A 224 13.98 -1.47 2.95
CA GLN A 224 12.62 -1.22 3.43
C GLN A 224 12.62 -0.13 4.51
N ALA A 225 13.37 -0.34 5.60
CA ALA A 225 13.46 0.63 6.70
C ALA A 225 13.97 2.02 6.25
N SER A 226 14.85 2.07 5.25
CA SER A 226 15.33 3.35 4.71
C SER A 226 14.26 4.08 3.90
N LEU A 227 13.45 3.35 3.12
CA LEU A 227 12.43 3.94 2.27
C LEU A 227 11.19 4.35 3.07
N GLU A 228 10.79 3.53 4.04
CA GLU A 228 9.55 3.71 4.78
C GLU A 228 9.57 4.88 5.78
N ALA A 229 10.76 5.24 6.25
CA ALA A 229 10.96 6.31 7.24
C ALA A 229 10.94 7.73 6.68
N THR A 230 10.85 7.91 5.34
CA THR A 230 11.01 9.24 4.71
C THR A 230 9.86 9.60 3.77
N ILE A 231 9.66 10.91 3.57
CA ILE A 231 8.79 11.45 2.53
C ILE A 231 9.70 12.02 1.43
N PRO A 232 9.68 11.50 0.19
CA PRO A 232 10.57 11.96 -0.86
C PRO A 232 10.09 13.29 -1.44
N ASN A 233 11.00 14.26 -1.63
CA ASN A 233 10.69 15.59 -2.17
C ASN A 233 9.79 15.54 -3.44
N GLU A 234 8.72 16.34 -3.47
CA GLU A 234 7.73 16.38 -4.57
C GLU A 234 8.39 16.58 -5.96
N SER A 235 9.40 17.46 -6.02
CA SER A 235 10.13 17.77 -7.26
C SER A 235 10.93 16.58 -7.82
N ALA A 236 11.37 15.66 -6.97
CA ALA A 236 12.10 14.46 -7.38
C ALA A 236 11.20 13.44 -8.08
N ILE A 237 9.89 13.46 -7.78
CA ILE A 237 8.91 12.55 -8.39
C ILE A 237 8.36 13.12 -9.71
N ILE A 238 8.17 14.43 -9.79
CA ILE A 238 7.53 15.10 -10.95
C ILE A 238 8.53 15.40 -12.08
N SER A 239 9.81 15.62 -11.75
CA SER A 239 10.82 16.06 -12.72
C SER A 239 12.18 15.38 -12.47
N PRO A 240 12.30 14.07 -12.74
CA PRO A 240 13.50 13.30 -12.38
C PRO A 240 14.79 13.77 -13.08
N ALA A 241 14.69 14.56 -14.16
CA ALA A 241 15.84 15.06 -14.90
C ALA A 241 16.53 16.31 -14.30
N SER A 242 16.04 16.88 -13.19
CA SER A 242 16.52 18.19 -12.69
C SER A 242 16.95 18.26 -11.22
N VAL A 243 17.10 17.13 -10.51
CA VAL A 243 17.43 17.16 -9.07
C VAL A 243 18.93 16.92 -8.82
N GLN A 244 19.64 18.00 -8.47
CA GLN A 244 20.93 17.96 -7.77
C GLN A 244 20.70 17.64 -6.27
N PRO A 245 21.66 17.03 -5.56
CA PRO A 245 21.45 16.59 -4.19
C PRO A 245 21.54 17.78 -3.22
N GLU A 246 20.41 18.33 -2.76
CA GLU A 246 20.41 19.20 -1.59
C GLU A 246 19.23 18.95 -0.63
N HIS A 247 19.63 18.86 0.64
CA HIS A 247 18.93 19.02 1.93
C HIS A 247 17.41 18.78 1.99
N ALA A 248 17.04 17.73 2.74
CA ALA A 248 15.70 17.48 3.24
C ALA A 248 15.09 18.76 3.86
N LEU A 249 14.03 19.27 3.24
CA LEU A 249 13.28 20.39 3.77
C LEU A 249 12.42 19.91 4.94
N ALA A 250 12.44 20.64 6.04
CA ALA A 250 11.57 20.40 7.18
C ALA A 250 10.11 20.64 6.77
N HIS A 251 9.29 19.57 6.79
CA HIS A 251 7.86 19.66 6.53
C HIS A 251 7.11 20.33 7.70
N PRO A 252 6.03 21.09 7.44
CA PRO A 252 5.36 21.91 8.46
C PRO A 252 4.49 21.12 9.45
N PHE A 253 4.59 19.80 9.51
CA PHE A 253 3.87 18.99 10.50
C PHE A 253 4.60 18.86 11.85
N SER A 254 5.68 19.60 12.09
CA SER A 254 6.34 19.55 13.40
C SER A 254 5.61 20.29 14.53
N ASN A 255 4.64 21.18 14.27
CA ASN A 255 3.93 21.87 15.36
C ASN A 255 2.59 22.49 14.89
N LYS A 256 1.51 21.70 14.87
CA LYS A 256 0.15 22.09 15.29
C LYS A 256 -0.81 20.92 15.15
N SER A 257 -1.49 20.61 16.25
CA SER A 257 -2.48 19.55 16.38
C SER A 257 -3.61 19.66 15.37
N SER A 258 -3.59 18.82 14.35
CA SER A 258 -4.79 18.08 13.94
C SER A 258 -4.53 16.65 14.41
N SER A 259 -5.01 16.36 15.62
CA SER A 259 -4.88 15.08 16.29
C SER A 259 -5.59 13.99 15.50
N VAL A 260 -4.90 13.36 14.57
CA VAL A 260 -5.13 11.93 14.35
C VAL A 260 -4.59 11.28 15.60
N SER A 261 -5.49 10.87 16.50
CA SER A 261 -5.11 10.10 17.68
C SER A 261 -4.54 8.77 17.18
N ALA A 262 -3.21 8.65 17.17
CA ALA A 262 -2.50 7.40 16.88
C ALA A 262 -2.91 6.25 17.82
N ASN A 263 -3.68 6.53 18.88
CA ASN A 263 -4.16 5.54 19.85
C ASN A 263 -5.51 4.89 19.49
N ALA A 264 -6.12 5.14 18.32
CA ALA A 264 -7.51 4.74 18.06
C ALA A 264 -7.74 3.72 16.92
N CYS A 265 -6.73 3.29 16.16
CA CYS A 265 -6.94 2.43 14.98
C CYS A 265 -6.69 0.92 15.22
N VAL A 266 -6.15 0.51 16.37
CA VAL A 266 -6.06 -0.91 16.77
C VAL A 266 -7.32 -1.28 17.55
N GLY A 267 -8.26 -1.96 16.89
CA GLY A 267 -9.50 -2.41 17.53
C GLY A 267 -9.23 -3.24 18.79
N SER A 268 -9.83 -2.84 19.91
CA SER A 268 -10.24 -3.56 21.14
C SER A 268 -9.56 -4.86 21.61
N ASN A 269 -8.35 -5.18 21.18
CA ASN A 269 -7.44 -6.14 21.81
C ASN A 269 -6.06 -5.51 21.79
N VAL A 270 -5.84 -4.65 22.78
CA VAL A 270 -4.54 -4.04 23.07
C VAL A 270 -3.55 -5.17 23.34
N ILE A 271 -2.74 -5.54 22.34
CA ILE A 271 -1.35 -5.88 22.64
C ILE A 271 -0.73 -4.53 22.98
N GLU A 272 -0.55 -4.27 24.28
CA GLU A 272 0.08 -3.04 24.75
C GLU A 272 1.37 -2.85 23.96
N ALA A 273 1.52 -1.69 23.31
CA ALA A 273 2.77 -1.32 22.67
C ALA A 273 3.89 -1.49 23.70
N ILE A 274 4.76 -2.49 23.49
CA ILE A 274 5.78 -2.83 24.46
C ILE A 274 6.71 -1.61 24.56
N PRO A 275 6.76 -0.93 25.72
CA PRO A 275 7.55 0.27 25.85
C PRO A 275 9.00 -0.06 25.50
N ALA A 276 9.58 0.75 24.62
CA ALA A 276 10.92 0.53 24.10
C ALA A 276 11.92 0.35 25.27
N SER A 277 12.37 -0.89 25.46
CA SER A 277 13.21 -1.30 26.57
C SER A 277 14.62 -1.56 26.07
N GLN A 278 15.61 -1.52 26.96
CA GLN A 278 16.99 -1.80 26.56
C GLN A 278 17.14 -3.29 26.19
N CYS A 279 17.68 -3.55 25.00
CA CYS A 279 17.96 -4.88 24.48
C CYS A 279 18.66 -5.78 25.52
N LEU A 280 18.22 -7.03 25.59
CA LEU A 280 18.78 -8.06 26.48
C LEU A 280 20.06 -8.72 25.94
N GLY A 281 20.35 -8.53 24.65
CA GLY A 281 21.53 -9.11 23.99
C GLY A 281 22.86 -8.55 24.51
N ILE A 282 23.88 -9.40 24.49
CA ILE A 282 25.26 -9.07 24.85
C ILE A 282 26.08 -8.85 23.57
N ALA A 283 26.68 -7.66 23.45
CA ALA A 283 27.50 -7.32 22.30
C ALA A 283 28.81 -8.13 22.31
N LYS A 284 29.05 -8.93 21.25
CA LYS A 284 30.24 -9.79 21.12
C LYS A 284 31.56 -9.03 21.24
N SER A 285 31.58 -7.75 20.85
CA SER A 285 32.79 -6.90 20.87
C SER A 285 33.17 -6.39 22.25
N THR A 286 32.20 -6.23 23.16
CA THR A 286 32.44 -5.58 24.47
C THR A 286 32.11 -6.49 25.65
N GLY A 287 31.37 -7.59 25.42
CA GLY A 287 30.84 -8.43 26.49
C GLY A 287 29.80 -7.73 27.37
N GLN A 288 29.38 -6.51 27.01
CA GLN A 288 28.42 -5.72 27.77
C GLN A 288 27.03 -5.80 27.14
N ARG A 289 26.00 -5.50 27.95
CA ARG A 289 24.61 -5.44 27.50
C ARG A 289 24.44 -4.36 26.44
N CYS A 290 23.76 -4.72 25.35
CA CYS A 290 23.46 -3.85 24.22
C CYS A 290 22.72 -2.58 24.72
N LYS A 291 23.16 -1.41 24.28
CA LYS A 291 22.57 -0.12 24.66
C LYS A 291 21.38 0.29 23.78
N SER A 292 21.16 -0.42 22.68
CA SER A 292 20.03 -0.14 21.78
C SER A 292 18.70 -0.46 22.46
N LYS A 293 17.69 0.39 22.21
CA LYS A 293 16.32 0.11 22.61
C LYS A 293 15.66 -0.86 21.62
N THR A 294 14.67 -1.61 22.08
CA THR A 294 13.86 -2.52 21.28
C THR A 294 12.42 -2.54 21.77
N THR A 295 11.50 -2.66 20.84
CA THR A 295 10.07 -2.91 21.07
C THR A 295 9.70 -4.38 20.77
N ASN A 296 10.68 -5.21 20.42
CA ASN A 296 10.45 -6.62 20.12
C ASN A 296 9.96 -7.33 21.39
N PRO A 297 8.89 -8.14 21.31
CA PRO A 297 8.34 -8.84 22.49
C PRO A 297 9.31 -9.77 23.19
N ASN A 298 10.30 -10.29 22.47
CA ASN A 298 11.36 -11.12 23.03
C ASN A 298 12.43 -10.33 23.80
N GLY A 299 12.43 -8.99 23.74
CA GLY A 299 13.40 -8.13 24.42
C GLY A 299 14.79 -8.07 23.78
N TYR A 300 14.98 -8.63 22.59
CA TYR A 300 16.25 -8.58 21.85
C TYR A 300 16.11 -7.69 20.61
N CYS A 301 17.07 -6.78 20.39
CA CYS A 301 17.13 -6.01 19.15
C CYS A 301 17.56 -6.90 17.98
N ASN A 302 17.38 -6.41 16.76
CA ASN A 302 17.59 -7.19 15.53
C ASN A 302 19.02 -7.76 15.42
N ALA A 303 20.02 -7.05 15.95
CA ALA A 303 21.41 -7.51 15.97
C ALA A 303 21.67 -8.69 16.93
N HIS A 304 20.73 -9.02 17.81
CA HIS A 304 20.86 -10.05 18.84
C HIS A 304 19.73 -11.08 18.82
N GLN A 305 19.01 -11.23 17.70
CA GLN A 305 17.96 -12.27 17.56
C GLN A 305 18.52 -13.70 17.74
N SER A 306 19.78 -13.92 17.39
CA SER A 306 20.48 -15.21 17.62
C SER A 306 20.76 -15.51 19.10
N GLN A 307 20.46 -14.59 20.01
CA GLN A 307 20.64 -14.76 21.47
C GLN A 307 19.31 -14.92 22.22
N VAL A 308 18.18 -14.99 21.51
CA VAL A 308 16.88 -15.28 22.11
C VAL A 308 16.92 -16.72 22.67
N PRO A 309 16.55 -16.96 23.95
CA PRO A 309 16.56 -18.28 24.58
C PRO A 309 15.63 -19.31 23.93
#